data_AF-A0A7U4SV31-F1
#
_entry.id   AF-A0A7U4SV31-F1
#
_cell.length_a   1.000
_cell.length_b   1.000
_cell.length_c   1.000
_cell.angle_alpha   90.00
_cell.angle_beta   90.00
_cell.angle_gamma   90.00
#
_symmetry.space_group_name_H-M   'P 1'
#
loop_
_entity.id
_entity.type
_entity.pdbx_description
1 polymer ?
#
loop_
_entity_poly.entity_id
_entity_poly.type
_entity_poly.pdbx_seq_one_letter_code
_entity_poly.pdbx_strand_id
1 'polypeptide(L)'
;MNPNLAALLATVSDQPTLDELMRFMHVPTCFERCEPGVVTRAELAQALNMALFADLLERVPTGRAYTRDVALGGGCVTFDHGALRTVRWPSCGALPPGEAAFTRILRPLGYRLNGTYPLERLRMTGRSYAHLDAPHQIAQFFVSEVHPERFSAAFQAAATNVLGTSADPLTPQAAATLAELERDASLPLADACALLPVLVRCFGRQHASPALADYETLLAESAEMAWIATEGNAFNHVTDRVPDVDALAAAQRALGRPIKPAVEVSRSGRVRQTAFRADPVVRAFVDASGALVEREVPGSFYEFITRDTVADAETGRRALDLSFDAGNATGIFKMTAAA
;
A
#
# COMPACT_ATOMS: atom_id res chain seq x y z
N MET A 1 -18.91 14.67 10.92
CA MET A 1 -18.48 13.27 10.70
C MET A 1 -19.24 12.75 9.52
N ASN A 2 -18.57 12.16 8.53
CA ASN A 2 -19.21 11.55 7.37
C ASN A 2 -19.84 10.20 7.79
N PRO A 3 -21.18 10.06 7.86
CA PRO A 3 -21.83 8.81 8.26
C PRO A 3 -21.58 7.65 7.29
N ASN A 4 -21.39 7.92 5.99
CA ASN A 4 -21.09 6.89 5.01
C ASN A 4 -19.70 6.26 5.28
N LEU A 5 -18.68 7.08 5.52
CA LEU A 5 -17.33 6.58 5.88
C LEU A 5 -17.35 5.73 7.16
N ALA A 6 -18.08 6.18 8.19
CA ALA A 6 -18.22 5.42 9.42
C ALA A 6 -18.92 4.07 9.20
N ALA A 7 -20.01 4.06 8.43
CA ALA A 7 -20.74 2.84 8.10
C ALA A 7 -19.90 1.85 7.27
N LEU A 8 -19.14 2.35 6.30
CA LEU A 8 -18.20 1.56 5.51
C LEU A 8 -17.14 0.91 6.40
N LEU A 9 -16.43 1.70 7.20
CA LEU A 9 -15.34 1.20 8.03
C LEU A 9 -15.81 0.20 9.10
N ALA A 10 -17.02 0.36 9.62
CA ALA A 10 -17.62 -0.60 10.56
C ALA A 10 -17.80 -2.02 9.96
N THR A 11 -17.70 -2.19 8.64
CA THR A 11 -17.74 -3.52 7.98
C THR A 11 -16.41 -4.28 8.05
N VAL A 12 -15.30 -3.58 8.32
CA VAL A 12 -13.94 -4.13 8.27
C VAL A 12 -13.11 -3.81 9.52
N SER A 13 -13.65 -3.06 10.47
CA SER A 13 -12.96 -2.68 11.70
C SER A 13 -13.91 -2.77 12.89
N ASP A 14 -13.36 -3.15 14.05
CA ASP A 14 -14.11 -3.06 15.30
C ASP A 14 -14.27 -1.60 15.76
N GLN A 15 -15.19 -1.36 16.70
CA GLN A 15 -15.48 -0.01 17.18
C GLN A 15 -14.24 0.71 17.76
N PRO A 16 -13.39 0.07 18.59
CA PRO A 16 -12.16 0.70 19.08
C PRO A 16 -11.20 1.14 17.98
N THR A 17 -10.99 0.31 16.94
CA THR A 17 -10.10 0.65 15.82
C THR A 17 -10.70 1.78 15.00
N LEU A 18 -12.01 1.75 14.75
CA LEU A 18 -12.72 2.83 14.07
C LEU A 18 -12.57 4.17 14.81
N ASP A 19 -12.80 4.18 16.13
CA ASP A 19 -12.67 5.38 16.96
C ASP A 19 -11.23 5.90 16.98
N GLU A 20 -10.23 5.01 16.96
CA GLU A 20 -8.81 5.37 16.86
C GLU A 20 -8.52 6.04 15.52
N LEU A 21 -8.87 5.39 14.39
CA LEU A 21 -8.67 5.92 13.04
C LEU A 21 -9.33 7.28 12.85
N MET A 22 -10.57 7.43 13.29
CA MET A 22 -11.32 8.68 13.16
C MET A 22 -10.75 9.81 14.02
N ARG A 23 -9.99 9.49 15.07
CA ARG A 23 -9.36 10.49 15.95
C ARG A 23 -8.09 11.06 15.37
N PHE A 24 -7.20 10.22 14.85
CA PHE A 24 -5.88 10.67 14.41
C PHE A 24 -5.76 10.85 12.90
N MET A 25 -6.59 10.21 12.08
CA MET A 25 -6.45 10.36 10.63
C MET A 25 -7.13 11.63 10.15
N HIS A 26 -6.39 12.45 9.40
CA HIS A 26 -6.95 13.60 8.71
C HIS A 26 -7.88 13.11 7.59
N VAL A 27 -9.19 13.29 7.79
CA VAL A 27 -10.20 13.07 6.74
C VAL A 27 -10.34 14.39 5.96
N PRO A 28 -10.07 14.40 4.64
CA PRO A 28 -10.13 15.62 3.86
C PRO A 28 -11.50 16.29 3.86
N THR A 29 -11.52 17.62 3.80
CA THR A 29 -12.77 18.42 3.88
C THR A 29 -13.74 18.13 2.73
N CYS A 30 -13.26 17.57 1.61
CA CYS A 30 -14.13 17.12 0.53
C CYS A 30 -15.13 16.04 0.95
N PHE A 31 -14.90 15.37 2.09
CA PHE A 31 -15.80 14.36 2.66
C PHE A 31 -16.75 14.91 3.72
N GLU A 32 -16.71 16.21 4.04
CA GLU A 32 -17.64 16.81 5.01
C GLU A 32 -19.08 16.83 4.48
N ARG A 33 -19.24 16.92 3.16
CA ARG A 33 -20.54 16.87 2.49
C ARG A 33 -20.75 15.46 1.92
N CYS A 34 -21.79 14.80 2.39
CA CYS A 34 -22.19 13.49 1.90
C CYS A 34 -23.71 13.43 1.72
N GLU A 35 -24.18 12.60 0.79
CA GLU A 35 -25.58 12.24 0.69
C GLU A 35 -25.82 10.95 1.48
N PRO A 36 -26.67 10.96 2.52
CA PRO A 36 -26.95 9.76 3.29
C PRO A 36 -27.49 8.63 2.42
N GLY A 37 -26.87 7.45 2.49
CA GLY A 37 -27.30 6.27 1.75
C GLY A 37 -26.73 6.14 0.33
N VAL A 38 -26.02 7.15 -0.16
CA VAL A 38 -25.29 7.13 -1.44
C VAL A 38 -23.81 7.33 -1.17
N VAL A 39 -22.99 6.36 -1.56
CA VAL A 39 -21.54 6.37 -1.39
C VAL A 39 -20.89 6.71 -2.71
N THR A 40 -20.19 7.83 -2.77
CA THR A 40 -19.37 8.21 -3.93
C THR A 40 -18.14 7.32 -4.04
N ARG A 41 -17.57 7.18 -5.25
CA ARG A 41 -16.30 6.47 -5.45
C ARG A 41 -15.16 7.05 -4.60
N ALA A 42 -15.16 8.37 -4.38
CA ALA A 42 -14.21 9.05 -3.52
C ALA A 42 -14.34 8.60 -2.06
N GLU A 43 -15.56 8.49 -1.53
CA GLU A 43 -15.81 8.01 -0.17
C GLU A 43 -15.40 6.53 -0.02
N LEU A 44 -15.73 5.69 -1.00
CA LEU A 44 -15.32 4.29 -0.99
C LEU A 44 -13.79 4.15 -1.09
N ALA A 45 -13.13 4.93 -1.94
CA ALA A 45 -11.68 4.96 -2.05
C ALA A 45 -11.01 5.42 -0.74
N GLN A 46 -11.56 6.44 -0.08
CA GLN A 46 -11.08 6.91 1.21
C GLN A 46 -11.28 5.85 2.30
N ALA A 47 -12.44 5.20 2.37
CA ALA A 47 -12.71 4.13 3.33
C ALA A 47 -11.77 2.93 3.11
N LEU A 48 -11.51 2.55 1.85
CA LEU A 48 -10.51 1.52 1.52
C LEU A 48 -9.12 1.92 2.01
N ASN A 49 -8.67 3.14 1.74
CA ASN A 49 -7.37 3.65 2.19
C ASN A 49 -7.25 3.60 3.72
N MET A 50 -8.29 4.03 4.44
CA MET A 50 -8.33 4.00 5.90
C MET A 50 -8.29 2.57 6.45
N ALA A 51 -9.03 1.64 5.85
CA ALA A 51 -9.03 0.24 6.24
C ALA A 51 -7.66 -0.42 6.01
N LEU A 52 -7.03 -0.18 4.85
CA LEU A 52 -5.71 -0.72 4.53
C LEU A 52 -4.60 -0.11 5.41
N PHE A 53 -4.75 1.15 5.79
CA PHE A 53 -3.86 1.78 6.77
C PHE A 53 -3.98 1.11 8.15
N ALA A 54 -5.21 0.83 8.61
CA ALA A 54 -5.46 0.15 9.88
C ALA A 54 -4.86 -1.26 9.90
N ASP A 55 -5.11 -2.03 8.84
CA ASP A 55 -4.55 -3.35 8.60
C ASP A 55 -3.01 -3.33 8.66
N LEU A 56 -2.36 -2.34 8.04
CA LEU A 56 -0.91 -2.19 8.15
C LEU A 56 -0.46 -1.94 9.60
N LEU A 57 -1.15 -1.10 10.36
CA LEU A 57 -0.77 -0.83 11.75
C LEU A 57 -0.86 -2.07 12.65
N GLU A 58 -1.65 -3.09 12.31
CA GLU A 58 -1.67 -4.36 13.07
C GLU A 58 -0.35 -5.13 12.99
N ARG A 59 0.35 -5.02 11.86
CA ARG A 59 1.60 -5.74 11.59
C ARG A 59 2.86 -4.86 11.61
N VAL A 60 2.72 -3.55 11.82
CA VAL A 60 3.84 -2.59 11.92
C VAL A 60 3.79 -1.90 13.28
N PRO A 61 4.23 -2.59 14.36
CA PRO A 61 4.20 -2.03 15.72
C PRO A 61 4.95 -0.71 15.87
N THR A 62 6.02 -0.47 15.11
CA THR A 62 6.75 0.81 15.15
C THR A 62 5.88 1.95 14.61
N GLY A 63 5.16 1.70 13.51
CA GLY A 63 4.18 2.64 12.94
C GLY A 63 3.03 2.90 13.92
N ARG A 64 2.50 1.86 14.56
CA ARG A 64 1.45 1.98 15.57
C ARG A 64 1.90 2.78 16.79
N ALA A 65 3.14 2.62 17.23
CA ALA A 65 3.69 3.43 18.32
C ALA A 65 3.76 4.91 17.94
N TYR A 66 4.17 5.23 16.72
CA TYR A 66 4.17 6.60 16.21
C TYR A 66 2.76 7.20 16.15
N THR A 67 1.79 6.51 15.53
CA THR A 67 0.44 7.06 15.38
C THR A 67 -0.28 7.25 16.71
N ARG A 68 0.00 6.39 17.70
CA ARG A 68 -0.48 6.57 19.08
C ARG A 68 0.07 7.84 19.73
N ASP A 69 1.37 8.12 19.58
CA ASP A 69 1.94 9.38 20.09
C ASP A 69 1.33 10.61 19.41
N VAL A 70 1.13 10.55 18.10
CA VAL A 70 0.45 11.61 17.34
C VAL A 70 -0.95 11.85 17.92
N ALA A 71 -1.72 10.78 18.13
CA ALA A 71 -3.06 10.87 18.70
C ALA A 71 -3.06 11.44 20.13
N LEU A 72 -2.13 11.00 20.99
CA LEU A 72 -1.98 11.50 22.36
C LEU A 72 -1.56 12.97 22.42
N GLY A 73 -0.75 13.41 21.45
CA GLY A 73 -0.36 14.80 21.27
C GLY A 73 -1.44 15.69 20.63
N GLY A 74 -2.60 15.14 20.27
CA GLY A 74 -3.67 15.87 19.58
C GLY A 74 -3.36 16.20 18.12
N GLY A 75 -2.37 15.55 17.53
CA GLY A 75 -2.01 15.71 16.12
C GLY A 75 -2.83 14.80 15.20
N CYS A 76 -2.56 14.90 13.90
CA CYS A 76 -3.18 14.06 12.89
C CYS A 76 -2.16 13.51 11.87
N VAL A 77 -2.50 12.37 11.29
CA VAL A 77 -1.78 11.69 10.20
C VAL A 77 -2.44 12.04 8.88
N THR A 78 -1.66 12.43 7.89
CA THR A 78 -2.15 12.68 6.53
C THR A 78 -1.69 11.54 5.63
N PHE A 79 -2.56 10.58 5.34
CA PHE A 79 -2.18 9.42 4.53
C PHE A 79 -1.87 9.84 3.08
N ASP A 80 -0.60 9.80 2.70
CA ASP A 80 -0.10 10.28 1.40
C ASP A 80 -0.25 9.25 0.30
N HIS A 81 0.21 8.02 0.59
CA HIS A 81 0.12 6.90 -0.32
C HIS A 81 0.34 5.57 0.39
N GLY A 82 -0.28 4.51 -0.14
CA GLY A 82 0.07 3.13 0.17
C GLY A 82 0.83 2.49 -0.98
N ALA A 83 1.86 1.72 -0.68
CA ALA A 83 2.63 1.01 -1.70
C ALA A 83 2.43 -0.50 -1.58
N LEU A 84 2.28 -1.17 -2.72
CA LEU A 84 2.20 -2.62 -2.81
C LEU A 84 3.04 -3.16 -3.96
N ARG A 85 3.23 -4.47 -3.95
CA ARG A 85 3.99 -5.20 -4.96
C ARG A 85 3.12 -6.26 -5.63
N THR A 86 3.42 -6.52 -6.89
CA THR A 86 2.83 -7.54 -7.75
C THR A 86 3.94 -8.20 -8.56
N VAL A 87 3.61 -9.31 -9.22
CA VAL A 87 4.56 -10.03 -10.09
C VAL A 87 3.97 -10.13 -11.48
N ARG A 88 4.67 -9.61 -12.47
CA ARG A 88 4.27 -9.71 -13.88
C ARG A 88 4.71 -11.06 -14.44
N TRP A 89 3.98 -12.10 -14.08
CA TRP A 89 4.29 -13.48 -14.44
C TRP A 89 3.03 -14.20 -14.94
N PRO A 90 3.07 -14.92 -16.07
CA PRO A 90 1.88 -15.59 -16.61
C PRO A 90 1.40 -16.76 -15.75
N SER A 91 2.29 -17.40 -14.98
CA SER A 91 1.96 -18.54 -14.13
C SER A 91 1.62 -18.10 -12.71
N CYS A 92 0.54 -17.32 -12.55
CA CYS A 92 0.09 -16.75 -11.27
C CYS A 92 -1.31 -17.24 -10.85
N GLY A 93 -1.62 -18.51 -11.10
CA GLY A 93 -2.90 -19.12 -10.71
C GLY A 93 -4.09 -18.43 -11.37
N ALA A 94 -5.10 -18.08 -10.57
CA ALA A 94 -6.28 -17.34 -11.01
C ALA A 94 -6.13 -15.81 -10.94
N LEU A 95 -5.05 -15.31 -10.30
CA LEU A 95 -4.83 -13.88 -10.16
C LEU A 95 -4.37 -13.28 -11.50
N PRO A 96 -4.86 -12.09 -11.92
CA PRO A 96 -4.31 -11.43 -13.09
C PRO A 96 -2.81 -11.07 -12.91
N PRO A 97 -1.98 -11.14 -13.95
CA PRO A 97 -0.55 -10.89 -13.83
C PRO A 97 -0.25 -9.41 -13.56
N GLY A 98 0.69 -9.16 -12.66
CA GLY A 98 1.23 -7.83 -12.39
C GLY A 98 0.18 -6.84 -11.85
N GLU A 99 0.27 -5.58 -12.29
CA GLU A 99 -0.63 -4.52 -11.86
C GLU A 99 -2.07 -4.69 -12.35
N ALA A 100 -2.33 -5.59 -13.31
CA ALA A 100 -3.68 -5.89 -13.78
C ALA A 100 -4.58 -6.37 -12.63
N ALA A 101 -4.01 -7.03 -11.61
CA ALA A 101 -4.73 -7.47 -10.42
C ALA A 101 -5.35 -6.29 -9.64
N PHE A 102 -4.70 -5.12 -9.68
CA PHE A 102 -5.09 -3.93 -8.90
C PHE A 102 -5.69 -2.83 -9.75
N THR A 103 -5.24 -2.62 -10.99
CA THR A 103 -5.81 -1.59 -11.87
C THR A 103 -7.28 -1.83 -12.19
N ARG A 104 -7.73 -3.09 -12.21
CA ARG A 104 -9.16 -3.46 -12.31
C ARG A 104 -10.00 -3.05 -11.08
N ILE A 105 -9.36 -2.74 -9.96
CA ILE A 105 -9.99 -2.23 -8.72
C ILE A 105 -9.85 -0.71 -8.66
N LEU A 106 -8.62 -0.22 -8.86
CA LEU A 106 -8.27 1.19 -8.73
C LEU A 106 -8.97 2.06 -9.78
N ARG A 107 -9.09 1.60 -11.04
CA ARG A 107 -9.71 2.39 -12.11
C ARG A 107 -11.19 2.71 -11.84
N PRO A 108 -12.05 1.73 -11.50
CA PRO A 108 -13.43 1.99 -11.07
C PRO A 108 -13.56 2.90 -9.85
N LEU A 109 -12.65 2.76 -8.88
CA LEU A 109 -12.61 3.63 -7.71
C LEU A 109 -12.26 5.09 -8.06
N GLY A 110 -11.79 5.38 -9.28
CA GLY A 110 -11.48 6.74 -9.72
C GLY A 110 -9.99 7.07 -9.74
N TYR A 111 -9.11 6.09 -9.55
CA TYR A 111 -7.68 6.30 -9.69
C TYR A 111 -7.24 6.31 -11.15
N ARG A 112 -6.23 7.15 -11.46
CA ARG A 112 -5.62 7.29 -12.78
C ARG A 112 -4.11 7.24 -12.67
N LEU A 113 -3.45 6.70 -13.69
CA LEU A 113 -1.98 6.65 -13.75
C LEU A 113 -1.43 8.08 -13.66
N ASN A 114 -0.57 8.32 -12.68
CA ASN A 114 0.05 9.61 -12.38
C ASN A 114 1.56 9.62 -12.67
N GLY A 115 2.17 8.45 -12.86
CA GLY A 115 3.58 8.35 -13.25
C GLY A 115 4.08 6.92 -13.35
N THR A 116 5.09 6.70 -14.18
CA THR A 116 5.76 5.41 -14.39
C THR A 116 7.24 5.56 -14.05
N TYR A 117 7.74 4.64 -13.23
CA TYR A 117 9.07 4.69 -12.63
C TYR A 117 9.80 3.37 -12.88
N PRO A 118 10.70 3.30 -13.88
CA PRO A 118 11.56 2.14 -14.06
C PRO A 118 12.48 1.96 -12.85
N LEU A 119 12.46 0.77 -12.24
CA LEU A 119 13.28 0.41 -11.09
C LEU A 119 14.32 -0.63 -11.54
N GLU A 120 15.14 -0.24 -12.52
CA GLU A 120 16.02 -1.15 -13.27
C GLU A 120 16.93 -2.00 -12.39
N ARG A 121 17.46 -1.43 -11.31
CA ARG A 121 18.33 -2.13 -10.36
C ARG A 121 17.64 -3.29 -9.65
N LEU A 122 16.33 -3.18 -9.46
CA LEU A 122 15.49 -4.19 -8.79
C LEU A 122 14.77 -5.08 -9.81
N ARG A 123 14.98 -4.85 -11.11
CA ARG A 123 14.27 -5.53 -12.19
C ARG A 123 12.75 -5.41 -12.01
N MET A 124 12.31 -4.20 -11.63
CA MET A 124 10.92 -3.85 -11.35
C MET A 124 10.45 -2.63 -12.13
N THR A 125 9.13 -2.42 -12.21
CA THR A 125 8.52 -1.15 -12.63
C THR A 125 7.54 -0.69 -11.56
N GLY A 126 7.68 0.54 -11.06
CA GLY A 126 6.70 1.19 -10.21
C GLY A 126 5.76 2.08 -11.01
N ARG A 127 4.48 2.13 -10.64
CA ARG A 127 3.51 3.10 -11.17
C ARG A 127 2.73 3.74 -10.04
N SER A 128 2.54 5.04 -10.12
CA SER A 128 1.70 5.78 -9.17
C SER A 128 0.31 5.99 -9.75
N TYR A 129 -0.70 5.95 -8.89
CA TYR A 129 -2.08 6.21 -9.24
C TYR A 129 -2.68 7.23 -8.28
N ALA A 130 -3.15 8.36 -8.82
CA ALA A 130 -3.79 9.43 -8.07
C ALA A 130 -5.31 9.42 -8.30
N HIS A 131 -6.07 9.78 -7.28
CA HIS A 131 -7.53 9.80 -7.36
C HIS A 131 -8.01 11.03 -8.13
N LEU A 132 -8.92 10.85 -9.10
CA LEU A 132 -9.31 11.93 -10.01
C LEU A 132 -10.13 13.04 -9.33
N ASP A 133 -10.94 12.70 -8.33
CA ASP A 133 -11.85 13.66 -7.66
C ASP A 133 -11.12 14.53 -6.62
N ALA A 134 -9.98 14.06 -6.09
CA ALA A 134 -9.28 14.71 -4.98
C ALA A 134 -7.80 14.28 -4.93
N PRO A 135 -7.00 14.53 -5.99
CA PRO A 135 -5.67 13.95 -6.19
C PRO A 135 -4.64 14.33 -5.12
N HIS A 136 -4.81 15.48 -4.44
CA HIS A 136 -3.91 15.96 -3.40
C HIS A 136 -4.35 15.58 -1.98
N GLN A 137 -5.57 15.05 -1.85
CA GLN A 137 -6.26 14.82 -0.57
C GLN A 137 -6.50 13.33 -0.28
N ILE A 138 -6.82 12.54 -1.31
CA ILE A 138 -6.93 11.08 -1.21
C ILE A 138 -5.55 10.46 -1.47
N ALA A 139 -5.16 9.51 -0.63
CA ALA A 139 -3.88 8.83 -0.74
C ALA A 139 -3.67 8.20 -2.12
N GLN A 140 -2.46 8.29 -2.68
CA GLN A 140 -2.10 7.62 -3.92
C GLN A 140 -1.86 6.12 -3.70
N PHE A 141 -1.89 5.33 -4.78
CA PHE A 141 -1.35 3.97 -4.77
C PHE A 141 -0.03 3.94 -5.54
N PHE A 142 1.02 3.36 -4.94
CA PHE A 142 2.24 3.01 -5.66
C PHE A 142 2.29 1.50 -5.87
N VAL A 143 2.03 1.06 -7.11
CA VAL A 143 1.99 -0.36 -7.48
C VAL A 143 3.28 -0.72 -8.20
N SER A 144 4.04 -1.65 -7.64
CA SER A 144 5.28 -2.11 -8.26
C SER A 144 5.17 -3.53 -8.81
N GLU A 145 5.72 -3.78 -9.99
CA GLU A 145 5.74 -5.09 -10.64
C GLU A 145 7.17 -5.64 -10.69
N VAL A 146 7.41 -6.85 -10.17
CA VAL A 146 8.62 -7.63 -10.43
C VAL A 146 8.52 -8.32 -11.80
N HIS A 147 9.65 -8.39 -12.52
CA HIS A 147 9.79 -9.00 -13.84
C HIS A 147 10.67 -10.27 -13.78
N PRO A 148 10.12 -11.47 -13.46
CA PRO A 148 10.90 -12.68 -13.25
C PRO A 148 11.69 -13.15 -14.49
N GLU A 149 11.30 -12.75 -15.70
CA GLU A 149 12.02 -13.06 -16.94
C GLU A 149 13.45 -12.50 -16.98
N ARG A 150 13.76 -11.56 -16.08
CA ARG A 150 15.08 -10.94 -15.93
C ARG A 150 15.99 -11.66 -14.92
N PHE A 151 15.56 -12.80 -14.39
CA PHE A 151 16.26 -13.61 -13.38
C PHE A 151 16.63 -15.01 -13.92
N SER A 152 17.36 -15.80 -13.13
CA SER A 152 17.74 -17.15 -13.52
C SER A 152 16.54 -18.09 -13.78
N ALA A 153 16.78 -19.19 -14.48
CA ALA A 153 15.76 -20.22 -14.68
C ALA A 153 15.28 -20.84 -13.36
N ALA A 154 16.17 -20.99 -12.37
CA ALA A 154 15.82 -21.49 -11.04
C ALA A 154 14.87 -20.52 -10.31
N PHE A 155 15.15 -19.21 -10.41
CA PHE A 155 14.27 -18.17 -9.88
C PHE A 155 12.89 -18.18 -10.54
N GLN A 156 12.83 -18.30 -11.87
CA GLN A 156 11.57 -18.35 -12.61
C GLN A 156 10.73 -19.58 -12.24
N ALA A 157 11.38 -20.73 -12.00
CA ALA A 157 10.72 -21.93 -11.51
C ALA A 157 10.17 -21.73 -10.09
N ALA A 158 10.98 -21.18 -9.17
CA ALA A 158 10.55 -20.88 -7.81
C ALA A 158 9.38 -19.87 -7.79
N ALA A 159 9.43 -18.82 -8.61
CA ALA A 159 8.33 -17.86 -8.75
C ALA A 159 7.04 -18.54 -9.25
N THR A 160 7.17 -19.48 -10.19
CA THR A 160 6.03 -20.27 -10.70
C THR A 160 5.43 -21.16 -9.60
N ASN A 161 6.26 -21.84 -8.82
CA ASN A 161 5.80 -22.69 -7.72
C ASN A 161 5.04 -21.89 -6.66
N VAL A 162 5.59 -20.73 -6.26
CA VAL A 162 4.96 -19.84 -5.28
C VAL A 162 3.64 -19.29 -5.81
N LEU A 163 3.64 -18.68 -7.00
CA LEU A 163 2.49 -17.95 -7.52
C LEU A 163 1.41 -18.84 -8.14
N GLY A 164 1.74 -20.06 -8.55
CA GLY A 164 0.82 -20.97 -9.24
C GLY A 164 -0.42 -21.35 -8.43
N THR A 165 -0.38 -21.16 -7.10
CA THR A 165 -1.50 -21.41 -6.19
C THR A 165 -2.37 -20.18 -5.91
N SER A 166 -2.10 -19.04 -6.56
CA SER A 166 -2.81 -17.80 -6.26
C SER A 166 -4.30 -17.90 -6.61
N ALA A 167 -5.16 -17.55 -5.66
CA ALA A 167 -6.59 -17.36 -5.90
C ALA A 167 -6.89 -15.95 -6.42
N ASP A 168 -8.03 -15.78 -7.08
CA ASP A 168 -8.56 -14.44 -7.36
C ASP A 168 -9.47 -13.98 -6.20
N PRO A 169 -9.05 -12.99 -5.39
CA PRO A 169 -9.86 -12.49 -4.27
C PRO A 169 -11.06 -11.64 -4.73
N LEU A 170 -11.04 -11.14 -5.97
CA LEU A 170 -12.09 -10.28 -6.50
C LEU A 170 -13.22 -11.13 -7.08
N THR A 171 -14.32 -11.24 -6.33
CA THR A 171 -15.46 -12.06 -6.73
C THR A 171 -16.16 -11.49 -7.98
N PRO A 172 -16.86 -12.32 -8.78
CA PRO A 172 -17.63 -11.84 -9.92
C PRO A 172 -18.66 -10.76 -9.54
N GLN A 173 -19.30 -10.89 -8.38
CA GLN A 173 -20.22 -9.88 -7.86
C GLN A 173 -19.51 -8.56 -7.58
N ALA A 174 -18.35 -8.60 -6.91
CA ALA A 174 -17.57 -7.39 -6.64
C ALA A 174 -17.09 -6.72 -7.93
N ALA A 175 -16.72 -7.50 -8.95
CA ALA A 175 -16.38 -6.97 -10.27
C ALA A 175 -17.57 -6.28 -10.96
N ALA A 176 -18.78 -6.84 -10.84
CA ALA A 176 -20.01 -6.21 -11.35
C ALA A 176 -20.32 -4.90 -10.61
N THR A 177 -20.24 -4.89 -9.27
CA THR A 177 -20.45 -3.67 -8.46
C THR A 177 -19.39 -2.60 -8.73
N LEU A 178 -18.14 -2.98 -8.99
CA LEU A 178 -17.11 -2.03 -9.45
C LEU A 178 -17.46 -1.45 -10.83
N ALA A 179 -18.01 -2.23 -11.76
CA ALA A 179 -18.43 -1.70 -13.06
C ALA A 179 -19.59 -0.69 -12.93
N GLU A 180 -20.53 -0.92 -12.00
CA GLU A 180 -21.58 0.05 -11.65
C GLU A 180 -20.97 1.33 -11.06
N LEU A 181 -20.03 1.21 -10.12
CA LEU A 181 -19.31 2.34 -9.55
C LEU A 181 -18.55 3.15 -10.62
N GLU A 182 -17.90 2.48 -11.59
CA GLU A 182 -17.19 3.17 -12.66
C GLU A 182 -18.14 3.98 -13.55
N ARG A 183 -19.33 3.43 -13.83
CA ARG A 183 -20.36 4.07 -14.66
C ARG A 183 -21.03 5.25 -13.94
N ASP A 184 -21.42 5.05 -12.69
CA ASP A 184 -22.32 5.96 -11.97
C ASP A 184 -21.56 6.86 -10.97
N ALA A 185 -20.26 6.64 -10.79
CA ALA A 185 -19.38 7.31 -9.81
C ALA A 185 -19.87 7.22 -8.35
N SER A 186 -20.86 6.38 -8.08
CA SER A 186 -21.49 6.19 -6.78
C SER A 186 -22.17 4.82 -6.70
N LEU A 187 -22.45 4.37 -5.48
CA LEU A 187 -23.18 3.14 -5.16
C LEU A 187 -24.18 3.41 -4.04
N PRO A 188 -25.26 2.63 -3.94
CA PRO A 188 -26.02 2.54 -2.69
C PRO A 188 -25.11 2.11 -1.53
N LEU A 189 -25.34 2.66 -0.34
CA LEU A 189 -24.53 2.37 0.85
C LEU A 189 -24.44 0.87 1.16
N ALA A 190 -25.54 0.13 1.00
CA ALA A 190 -25.56 -1.31 1.23
C ALA A 190 -24.58 -2.06 0.31
N ASP A 191 -24.53 -1.70 -0.98
CA ASP A 191 -23.65 -2.32 -1.96
C ASP A 191 -22.18 -1.95 -1.70
N ALA A 192 -21.92 -0.70 -1.35
CA ALA A 192 -20.58 -0.25 -0.97
C ALA A 192 -20.08 -0.95 0.32
N CYS A 193 -20.94 -1.15 1.31
CA CYS A 193 -20.65 -1.91 2.53
C CYS A 193 -20.39 -3.40 2.23
N ALA A 194 -21.07 -4.00 1.27
CA ALA A 194 -20.80 -5.37 0.83
C ALA A 194 -19.48 -5.48 0.03
N LEU A 195 -19.14 -4.44 -0.73
CA LEU A 195 -17.96 -4.40 -1.59
C LEU A 195 -16.67 -4.19 -0.80
N LEU A 196 -16.64 -3.27 0.16
CA LEU A 196 -15.41 -2.87 0.86
C LEU A 196 -14.62 -4.05 1.47
N PRO A 197 -15.23 -5.01 2.20
CA PRO A 197 -14.49 -6.16 2.72
C PRO A 197 -13.84 -7.02 1.63
N VAL A 198 -14.45 -7.11 0.44
CA VAL A 198 -13.87 -7.83 -0.71
C VAL A 198 -12.63 -7.09 -1.23
N LEU A 199 -12.71 -5.76 -1.33
CA LEU A 199 -11.59 -4.94 -1.77
C LEU A 199 -10.41 -5.02 -0.81
N VAL A 200 -10.64 -4.95 0.50
CA VAL A 200 -9.59 -5.08 1.53
C VAL A 200 -8.85 -6.41 1.37
N ARG A 201 -9.56 -7.53 1.19
CA ARG A 201 -8.92 -8.85 0.99
C ARG A 201 -8.05 -8.95 -0.26
N CYS A 202 -8.24 -8.09 -1.26
CA CYS A 202 -7.38 -8.07 -2.43
C CYS A 202 -5.94 -7.64 -2.09
N PHE A 203 -5.75 -6.87 -1.02
CA PHE A 203 -4.44 -6.42 -0.52
C PHE A 203 -3.88 -7.38 0.52
N GLY A 204 -3.82 -8.66 0.16
CA GLY A 204 -3.27 -9.73 1.00
C GLY A 204 -2.45 -10.73 0.19
N ARG A 205 -2.04 -11.82 0.83
CA ARG A 205 -1.37 -12.94 0.16
C ARG A 205 -2.41 -13.89 -0.45
N GLN A 206 -2.37 -14.02 -1.77
CA GLN A 206 -3.35 -14.81 -2.53
C GLN A 206 -2.88 -16.24 -2.82
N HIS A 207 -1.59 -16.51 -2.68
CA HIS A 207 -0.99 -17.83 -2.79
C HIS A 207 -0.84 -18.53 -1.42
N ALA A 208 -0.67 -19.85 -1.47
CA ALA A 208 -0.41 -20.68 -0.30
C ALA A 208 0.95 -20.34 0.34
N SER A 209 1.21 -20.91 1.53
CA SER A 209 2.53 -20.77 2.15
C SER A 209 3.61 -21.38 1.23
N PRO A 210 4.68 -20.62 0.90
CA PRO A 210 5.68 -21.08 -0.05
C PRO A 210 6.52 -22.20 0.54
N ALA A 211 7.11 -23.03 -0.32
CA ALA A 211 8.18 -23.93 0.10
C ALA A 211 9.40 -23.09 0.54
N LEU A 212 10.07 -23.52 1.62
CA LEU A 212 11.24 -22.79 2.14
C LEU A 212 12.36 -22.71 1.09
N ALA A 213 12.57 -23.78 0.33
CA ALA A 213 13.59 -23.83 -0.71
C ALA A 213 13.29 -22.86 -1.88
N ASP A 214 12.02 -22.70 -2.27
CA ASP A 214 11.63 -21.72 -3.29
C ASP A 214 11.86 -20.29 -2.75
N TYR A 215 11.48 -20.02 -1.50
CA TYR A 215 11.74 -18.73 -0.86
C TYR A 215 13.24 -18.39 -0.83
N GLU A 216 14.09 -19.33 -0.42
CA GLU A 216 15.55 -19.13 -0.37
C GLU A 216 16.14 -18.91 -1.76
N THR A 217 15.63 -19.61 -2.78
CA THR A 217 16.00 -19.42 -4.18
C THR A 217 15.65 -18.01 -4.67
N LEU A 218 14.45 -17.52 -4.33
CA LEU A 218 14.03 -16.16 -4.67
C LEU A 218 14.89 -15.12 -3.94
N LEU A 219 15.13 -15.31 -2.65
CA LEU A 219 15.89 -14.39 -1.80
C LEU A 219 17.34 -14.22 -2.28
N ALA A 220 17.95 -15.27 -2.83
CA ALA A 220 19.30 -15.23 -3.36
C ALA A 220 19.48 -14.22 -4.51
N GLU A 221 18.42 -13.89 -5.24
CA GLU A 221 18.48 -12.95 -6.38
C GLU A 221 17.62 -11.69 -6.21
N SER A 222 16.54 -11.73 -5.42
CA SER A 222 15.67 -10.58 -5.15
C SER A 222 15.02 -10.66 -3.77
N ALA A 223 15.40 -9.71 -2.90
CA ALA A 223 14.71 -9.48 -1.64
C ALA A 223 13.25 -9.08 -1.85
N GLU A 224 12.95 -8.39 -2.96
CA GLU A 224 11.61 -7.93 -3.27
C GLU A 224 10.66 -9.07 -3.60
N MET A 225 11.11 -10.04 -4.41
CA MET A 225 10.32 -11.22 -4.73
C MET A 225 10.20 -12.18 -3.54
N ALA A 226 11.26 -12.31 -2.73
CA ALA A 226 11.19 -13.08 -1.48
C ALA A 226 10.16 -12.49 -0.51
N TRP A 227 10.09 -11.16 -0.39
CA TRP A 227 9.05 -10.48 0.39
C TRP A 227 7.64 -10.73 -0.18
N ILE A 228 7.47 -10.68 -1.51
CA ILE A 228 6.18 -11.02 -2.14
C ILE A 228 5.79 -12.48 -1.85
N ALA A 229 6.76 -13.40 -1.80
CA ALA A 229 6.47 -14.80 -1.48
C ALA A 229 5.84 -14.95 -0.08
N THR A 230 6.16 -14.08 0.88
CA THR A 230 5.63 -14.16 2.25
C THR A 230 4.42 -13.26 2.49
N GLU A 231 4.38 -12.06 1.89
CA GLU A 231 3.36 -11.03 2.14
C GLU A 231 2.34 -10.87 1.00
N GLY A 232 2.66 -11.40 -0.19
CA GLY A 232 1.85 -11.26 -1.40
C GLY A 232 1.64 -9.81 -1.81
N ASN A 233 0.38 -9.40 -1.90
CA ASN A 233 0.01 -8.07 -2.34
C ASN A 233 -0.42 -7.13 -1.21
N ALA A 234 -0.12 -7.50 0.05
CA ALA A 234 -0.30 -6.60 1.18
C ALA A 234 0.47 -5.29 0.97
N PHE A 235 0.03 -4.23 1.68
CA PHE A 235 0.80 -3.00 1.71
C PHE A 235 2.20 -3.25 2.25
N ASN A 236 3.20 -2.94 1.42
CA ASN A 236 4.59 -2.91 1.79
C ASN A 236 4.87 -1.79 2.79
N HIS A 237 4.26 -0.63 2.55
CA HIS A 237 4.27 0.48 3.50
C HIS A 237 3.07 1.40 3.29
N VAL A 238 2.81 2.19 4.32
CA VAL A 238 1.99 3.39 4.26
C VAL A 238 2.89 4.59 4.54
N THR A 239 2.52 5.73 3.96
CA THR A 239 3.29 6.96 4.10
C THR A 239 2.46 8.09 4.68
N ASP A 240 2.95 8.72 5.74
CA ASP A 240 2.39 9.93 6.33
C ASP A 240 3.03 11.19 5.74
N ARG A 241 2.20 12.11 5.25
CA ARG A 241 2.65 13.41 4.76
C ARG A 241 2.81 14.38 5.93
N VAL A 242 4.06 14.75 6.19
CA VAL A 242 4.45 15.65 7.27
C VAL A 242 5.00 16.97 6.72
N PRO A 243 4.84 18.08 7.46
CA PRO A 243 5.33 19.39 7.00
C PRO A 243 6.86 19.47 6.89
N ASP A 244 7.58 18.75 7.77
CA ASP A 244 9.04 18.73 7.79
C ASP A 244 9.55 17.34 8.21
N VAL A 245 9.93 16.53 7.22
CA VAL A 245 10.46 15.18 7.43
C VAL A 245 11.83 15.17 8.11
N ASP A 246 12.63 16.23 7.97
CA ASP A 246 13.96 16.32 8.59
C ASP A 246 13.83 16.54 10.11
N ALA A 247 12.96 17.47 10.51
CA ALA A 247 12.62 17.71 11.91
C ALA A 247 11.95 16.49 12.56
N LEU A 248 11.00 15.85 11.85
CA LEU A 248 10.38 14.61 12.30
C LEU A 248 11.43 13.52 12.52
N ALA A 249 12.32 13.31 11.55
CA ALA A 249 13.35 12.28 11.66
C ALA A 249 14.27 12.51 12.86
N ALA A 250 14.65 13.76 13.13
CA ALA A 250 15.41 14.11 14.32
C ALA A 250 14.67 13.78 15.62
N ALA A 251 13.38 14.12 15.71
CA ALA A 251 12.55 13.81 16.88
C ALA A 251 12.42 12.29 17.09
N GLN A 252 12.14 11.53 16.04
CA GLN A 252 12.02 10.06 16.16
C GLN A 252 13.36 9.41 16.54
N ARG A 253 14.51 9.90 16.04
CA ARG A 253 15.84 9.44 16.48
C ARG A 253 16.09 9.75 17.96
N ALA A 254 15.70 10.93 18.43
CA ALA A 254 15.84 11.31 19.83
C ALA A 254 15.00 10.41 20.78
N LEU A 255 13.89 9.87 20.29
CA LEU A 255 13.08 8.86 20.98
C LEU A 255 13.64 7.43 20.88
N GLY A 256 14.78 7.23 20.19
CA GLY A 256 15.40 5.92 20.01
C GLY A 256 14.69 5.01 18.99
N ARG A 257 13.77 5.54 18.18
CA ARG A 257 13.04 4.76 17.16
C ARG A 257 13.93 4.43 15.97
N PRO A 258 13.70 3.29 15.29
CA PRO A 258 14.58 2.78 14.24
C PRO A 258 14.35 3.46 12.89
N ILE A 259 14.40 4.80 12.83
CA ILE A 259 14.28 5.58 11.60
C ILE A 259 15.60 5.59 10.82
N LYS A 260 15.52 5.65 9.48
CA LYS A 260 16.71 5.76 8.63
C LYS A 260 17.61 6.93 9.06
N PRO A 261 18.94 6.78 9.00
CA PRO A 261 19.86 7.87 9.30
C PRO A 261 19.69 9.07 8.35
N ALA A 262 19.56 8.79 7.05
CA ALA A 262 19.44 9.81 6.01
C ALA A 262 17.98 9.99 5.56
N VAL A 263 17.62 11.25 5.30
CA VAL A 263 16.44 11.61 4.52
C VAL A 263 16.81 11.53 3.05
N GLU A 264 15.98 10.84 2.27
CA GLU A 264 16.13 10.74 0.83
C GLU A 264 15.46 11.93 0.16
N VAL A 265 16.22 12.63 -0.67
CA VAL A 265 15.78 13.85 -1.36
C VAL A 265 15.72 13.56 -2.85
N SER A 266 14.56 13.79 -3.46
CA SER A 266 14.41 13.61 -4.90
C SER A 266 15.38 14.50 -5.66
N ARG A 267 15.69 14.13 -6.90
CA ARG A 267 16.53 14.91 -7.83
C ARG A 267 16.04 16.34 -7.97
N SER A 268 14.73 16.57 -7.84
CA SER A 268 14.13 17.90 -7.92
C SER A 268 14.21 18.70 -6.62
N GLY A 269 14.54 18.06 -5.50
CA GLY A 269 14.51 18.62 -4.15
C GLY A 269 13.12 18.69 -3.51
N ARG A 270 12.06 18.48 -4.31
CA ARG A 270 10.67 18.76 -3.92
C ARG A 270 9.96 17.65 -3.18
N VAL A 271 10.53 16.45 -3.19
CA VAL A 271 9.99 15.30 -2.50
C VAL A 271 11.08 14.75 -1.60
N ARG A 272 10.83 14.80 -0.29
CA ARG A 272 11.77 14.36 0.74
C ARG A 272 11.10 13.28 1.57
N GLN A 273 11.79 12.19 1.84
CA GLN A 273 11.19 11.05 2.51
C GLN A 273 12.17 10.31 3.41
N THR A 274 11.63 9.61 4.39
CA THR A 274 12.38 8.69 5.25
C THR A 274 11.43 7.66 5.84
N ALA A 275 11.94 6.58 6.43
CA ALA A 275 11.10 5.53 6.97
C ALA A 275 11.67 4.93 8.24
N PHE A 276 10.80 4.34 9.04
CA PHE A 276 11.24 3.34 10.02
C PHE A 276 11.76 2.09 9.30
N ARG A 277 12.60 1.31 9.99
CA ARG A 277 12.91 -0.06 9.59
C ARG A 277 11.66 -0.91 9.56
N ALA A 278 11.62 -1.87 8.63
CA ALA A 278 10.54 -2.84 8.59
C ALA A 278 10.54 -3.64 9.89
N ASP A 279 9.36 -3.76 10.46
CA ASP A 279 9.15 -4.62 11.62
C ASP A 279 9.20 -6.07 11.13
N PRO A 280 9.98 -6.96 11.77
CA PRO A 280 10.03 -8.36 11.39
C PRO A 280 8.68 -9.04 11.68
N VAL A 281 8.36 -10.04 10.87
CA VAL A 281 7.15 -10.86 11.02
C VAL A 281 7.50 -12.33 10.95
N VAL A 282 6.79 -13.15 11.72
CA VAL A 282 6.91 -14.61 11.65
C VAL A 282 5.97 -15.14 10.56
N ARG A 283 6.50 -15.97 9.67
CA ARG A 283 5.75 -16.58 8.56
C ARG A 283 6.03 -18.07 8.47
N ALA A 284 5.00 -18.83 8.10
CA ALA A 284 5.09 -20.26 7.88
C ALA A 284 5.54 -20.57 6.44
N PHE A 285 6.40 -21.58 6.32
CA PHE A 285 6.93 -22.16 5.09
C PHE A 285 6.70 -23.66 5.10
N VAL A 286 6.66 -24.28 3.92
CA VAL A 286 6.64 -25.74 3.80
C VAL A 286 8.08 -26.24 3.66
N ASP A 287 8.52 -27.13 4.55
CA ASP A 287 9.85 -27.73 4.47
C ASP A 287 9.91 -28.92 3.49
N ALA A 288 11.08 -29.54 3.35
CA ALA A 288 11.29 -30.68 2.45
C ALA A 288 10.49 -31.94 2.82
N SER A 289 10.01 -32.05 4.06
CA SER A 289 9.14 -33.15 4.53
C SER A 289 7.65 -32.86 4.31
N GLY A 290 7.29 -31.63 3.91
CA GLY A 290 5.91 -31.16 3.79
C GLY A 290 5.36 -30.56 5.09
N ALA A 291 6.17 -30.46 6.14
CA ALA A 291 5.76 -29.87 7.41
C ALA A 291 5.83 -28.34 7.37
N LEU A 292 5.01 -27.68 8.19
CA LEU A 292 5.09 -26.22 8.38
C LEU A 292 6.23 -25.87 9.33
N VAL A 293 7.10 -24.96 8.89
CA VAL A 293 8.17 -24.37 9.69
C VAL A 293 8.05 -22.85 9.69
N GLU A 294 8.37 -22.21 10.81
CA GLU A 294 8.31 -20.76 10.93
C GLU A 294 9.68 -20.12 10.71
N ARG A 295 9.70 -18.95 10.06
CA ARG A 295 10.88 -18.07 9.98
C ARG A 295 10.47 -16.64 10.26
N GLU A 296 11.37 -15.92 10.90
CA GLU A 296 11.30 -14.46 10.98
C GLU A 296 11.81 -13.88 9.66
N VAL A 297 11.01 -13.03 9.03
CA VAL A 297 11.30 -12.38 7.74
C VAL A 297 10.96 -10.88 7.82
N PRO A 298 11.53 -10.04 6.94
CA PRO A 298 11.17 -8.63 6.90
C PRO A 298 9.69 -8.42 6.56
N GLY A 299 8.97 -7.68 7.39
CA GLY A 299 7.56 -7.34 7.17
C GLY A 299 7.37 -6.02 6.42
N SER A 300 6.30 -5.30 6.76
CA SER A 300 6.01 -3.96 6.27
C SER A 300 6.68 -2.88 7.12
N PHE A 301 6.70 -1.64 6.65
CA PHE A 301 7.21 -0.48 7.41
C PHE A 301 6.27 0.72 7.30
N TYR A 302 6.59 1.76 8.08
CA TYR A 302 5.89 3.04 8.06
C TYR A 302 6.85 4.14 7.59
N GLU A 303 6.38 4.96 6.65
CA GLU A 303 7.16 5.98 5.96
C GLU A 303 6.62 7.39 6.22
N PHE A 304 7.48 8.38 6.02
CA PHE A 304 7.19 9.80 6.11
C PHE A 304 7.63 10.52 4.85
N ILE A 305 6.83 11.49 4.41
CA ILE A 305 7.12 12.29 3.22
C ILE A 305 6.77 13.77 3.42
N THR A 306 7.61 14.65 2.91
CA THR A 306 7.32 16.06 2.71
C THR A 306 7.29 16.34 1.21
N ARG A 307 6.20 16.96 0.75
CA ARG A 307 6.00 17.34 -0.66
C ARG A 307 5.93 18.86 -0.75
N ASP A 308 6.81 19.44 -1.55
CA ASP A 308 6.73 20.84 -1.90
C ASP A 308 5.59 21.08 -2.90
N THR A 309 5.10 22.32 -2.97
CA THR A 309 4.11 22.72 -3.97
C THR A 309 4.78 23.16 -5.28
N VAL A 310 4.26 22.71 -6.40
CA VAL A 310 4.60 23.16 -7.76
C VAL A 310 3.45 23.95 -8.37
N ALA A 311 3.73 24.77 -9.38
CA ALA A 311 2.67 25.37 -10.19
C ALA A 311 2.06 24.28 -11.08
N ASP A 312 0.76 24.10 -10.98
CA ASP A 312 -0.03 23.26 -11.86
C ASP A 312 0.07 23.78 -13.29
N ALA A 313 0.39 22.89 -14.24
CA ALA A 313 0.73 23.27 -15.60
C ALA A 313 -0.48 23.83 -16.39
N GLU A 314 -1.71 23.42 -16.03
CA GLU A 314 -2.92 23.80 -16.73
C GLU A 314 -3.58 25.04 -16.11
N THR A 315 -3.62 25.11 -14.79
CA THR A 315 -4.35 26.14 -14.04
C THR A 315 -3.44 27.23 -13.48
N GLY A 316 -2.12 27.02 -13.45
CA GLY A 316 -1.15 27.91 -12.82
C GLY A 316 -1.25 27.99 -11.29
N ARG A 317 -2.16 27.24 -10.67
CA ARG A 317 -2.35 27.22 -9.22
C ARG A 317 -1.24 26.40 -8.55
N ARG A 318 -0.85 26.78 -7.33
CA ARG A 318 0.10 25.95 -6.57
C ARG A 318 -0.61 24.68 -6.09
N ALA A 319 -0.04 23.54 -6.42
CA ALA A 319 -0.52 22.20 -6.09
C ALA A 319 0.65 21.36 -5.56
N LEU A 320 0.40 20.28 -4.81
CA LEU A 320 1.48 19.43 -4.30
C LEU A 320 2.18 18.68 -5.44
N ASP A 321 3.50 18.54 -5.38
CA ASP A 321 4.25 17.64 -6.26
C ASP A 321 3.92 16.18 -5.89
N LEU A 322 3.00 15.57 -6.66
CA LEU A 322 2.54 14.20 -6.46
C LEU A 322 3.48 13.15 -7.05
N SER A 323 4.59 13.56 -7.67
CA SER A 323 5.53 12.62 -8.28
C SER A 323 6.26 11.79 -7.22
N PHE A 324 6.75 10.64 -7.66
CA PHE A 324 7.73 9.83 -6.95
C PHE A 324 9.07 9.98 -7.68
N ASP A 325 10.18 9.80 -6.98
CA ASP A 325 11.48 9.72 -7.64
C ASP A 325 12.00 8.27 -7.59
N ALA A 326 12.35 7.74 -8.76
CA ALA A 326 12.87 6.38 -8.91
C ALA A 326 14.17 6.17 -8.12
N GLY A 327 15.03 7.19 -7.98
CA GLY A 327 16.25 7.11 -7.16
C GLY A 327 15.96 6.88 -5.68
N ASN A 328 14.90 7.53 -5.21
CA ASN A 328 14.36 7.47 -3.86
C ASN A 328 13.62 6.14 -3.60
N ALA A 329 12.81 5.68 -4.56
CA ALA A 329 12.14 4.39 -4.48
C ALA A 329 13.14 3.24 -4.20
N THR A 330 14.31 3.21 -4.85
CA THR A 330 15.34 2.17 -4.60
C THR A 330 15.96 2.18 -3.19
N GLY A 331 16.00 3.33 -2.52
CA GLY A 331 16.51 3.43 -1.14
C GLY A 331 15.51 2.88 -0.11
N ILE A 332 14.22 3.03 -0.38
CA ILE A 332 13.12 2.49 0.43
C ILE A 332 13.09 0.96 0.41
N PHE A 333 13.31 0.32 -0.75
CA PHE A 333 13.25 -1.15 -0.84
C PHE A 333 14.30 -1.88 0.02
N LYS A 334 15.41 -1.21 0.38
CA LYS A 334 16.40 -1.77 1.32
C LYS A 334 15.85 -2.01 2.73
N MET A 335 14.70 -1.43 3.09
CA MET A 335 14.11 -1.63 4.42
C MET A 335 13.51 -3.01 4.60
N THR A 336 13.25 -3.72 3.51
CA THR A 336 12.80 -5.12 3.53
C THR A 336 13.94 -6.12 3.27
N ALA A 337 15.20 -5.69 3.29
CA ALA A 337 16.34 -6.61 3.25
C ALA A 337 16.65 -7.10 4.67
N ALA A 338 16.81 -8.41 4.85
CA ALA A 338 17.30 -8.97 6.12
C ALA A 338 18.67 -8.36 6.47
N ALA A 339 18.88 -8.02 7.74
CA ALA A 339 20.13 -7.46 8.25
C ALA A 339 21.29 -8.45 8.18
#